data_AF-A0A9E5NY28-F1
#
_entry.id   AF-A0A9E5NY28-F1
#
_cell.length_a   1.000
_cell.length_b   1.000
_cell.length_c   1.000
_cell.angle_alpha   90.00
_cell.angle_beta   90.00
_cell.angle_gamma   90.00
#
_symmetry.space_group_name_H-M   'P 1'
#
loop_
_entity.id
_entity.type
_entity.pdbx_description
1 polymer ?
#
loop_
_entity_poly.entity_id
_entity_poly.type
_entity_poly.pdbx_seq_one_letter_code
_entity_poly.pdbx_strand_id
1 'polypeptide(L)'
;IIGIAFYQHTETPGLGGRITETWFKEQFAGKRLLPSGKGKQYFYLVPPGTSQAENQLDAITGATGTSRGVERLIDENLKDYLPWIAKQKAKGVI
;
A
#
# COMPACT_ATOMS: atom_id res chain seq x y z
N ILE A 1 -3.48 -9.19 2.52
CA ILE A 1 -4.06 -8.42 1.40
C ILE A 1 -4.17 -9.36 0.21
N ILE A 2 -5.25 -9.29 -0.57
CA ILE A 2 -5.43 -10.13 -1.78
C ILE A 2 -4.76 -9.52 -3.02
N GLY A 3 -4.69 -8.18 -3.10
CA GLY A 3 -4.05 -7.44 -4.17
C GLY A 3 -4.41 -5.95 -4.11
N ILE A 4 -3.88 -5.16 -5.05
CA ILE A 4 -4.19 -3.74 -5.24
C ILE A 4 -4.37 -3.43 -6.73
N ALA A 5 -5.20 -2.45 -7.04
CA ALA A 5 -5.36 -1.91 -8.40
C ALA A 5 -5.49 -0.37 -8.34
N PHE A 6 -4.87 0.31 -9.30
CA PHE A 6 -4.97 1.75 -9.48
C PHE A 6 -5.80 2.01 -10.74
N TYR A 7 -6.97 2.63 -10.58
CA TYR A 7 -7.89 2.91 -11.69
C TYR A 7 -7.63 4.26 -12.36
N GLN A 8 -7.10 5.23 -11.61
CA GLN A 8 -6.84 6.57 -12.11
C GLN A 8 -5.60 7.17 -11.40
N HIS A 9 -4.76 7.85 -12.17
CA HIS A 9 -3.62 8.63 -11.68
C HIS A 9 -3.23 9.69 -12.71
N THR A 10 -2.43 10.68 -12.30
CA THR A 10 -1.85 11.72 -13.18
C THR A 10 -0.32 11.72 -13.14
N GLU A 11 0.28 10.65 -12.65
CA GLU A 11 1.73 10.47 -12.58
C GLU A 11 2.39 10.37 -13.96
N THR A 12 3.66 10.80 -14.05
CA THR A 12 4.46 10.75 -15.29
C THR A 12 4.67 9.30 -15.76
N PRO A 13 4.33 8.95 -17.01
CA PRO A 13 4.65 7.64 -17.59
C PRO A 13 6.14 7.30 -17.50
N GLY A 14 6.48 6.05 -17.19
CA GLY A 14 7.86 5.60 -17.02
C GLY A 14 8.54 6.00 -15.69
N LEU A 15 7.92 6.88 -14.91
CA LEU A 15 8.32 7.21 -13.54
C LEU A 15 7.21 6.78 -12.57
N GLY A 16 6.42 7.70 -12.05
CA GLY A 16 5.35 7.41 -11.10
C GLY A 16 4.24 6.55 -11.70
N GLY A 17 3.97 6.62 -13.01
CA GLY A 17 2.93 5.82 -13.66
C GLY A 17 3.15 4.31 -13.54
N ARG A 18 4.37 3.89 -13.18
CA ARG A 18 4.74 2.49 -12.96
C ARG A 18 4.01 1.84 -11.78
N ILE A 19 3.29 2.59 -10.95
CA ILE A 19 2.39 2.03 -9.92
C ILE A 19 1.32 1.07 -10.49
N THR A 20 1.00 1.21 -11.78
CA THR A 20 0.02 0.35 -12.47
C THR A 20 0.62 -0.96 -12.97
N GLU A 21 1.95 -1.07 -13.00
CA GLU A 21 2.69 -2.24 -13.51
C GLU A 21 2.53 -3.44 -12.59
N THR A 22 2.58 -4.64 -13.20
CA THR A 22 2.37 -5.91 -12.50
C THR A 22 3.35 -6.11 -11.35
N TRP A 23 4.65 -5.89 -11.59
CA TRP A 23 5.69 -6.07 -10.57
C TRP A 23 5.44 -5.23 -9.30
N PHE A 24 4.85 -4.04 -9.44
CA PHE A 24 4.56 -3.17 -8.31
C PHE A 24 3.33 -3.65 -7.54
N LYS A 25 2.24 -3.97 -8.25
CA LYS A 25 0.97 -4.41 -7.64
C LYS A 25 1.09 -5.77 -6.95
N GLU A 26 1.88 -6.70 -7.50
CA GLU A 26 2.02 -8.04 -6.95
C GLU A 26 2.70 -8.06 -5.57
N GLN A 27 3.49 -7.04 -5.26
CA GLN A 27 4.12 -6.93 -3.93
C GLN A 27 3.11 -6.89 -2.78
N PHE A 28 1.87 -6.43 -3.04
CA PHE A 28 0.82 -6.31 -2.03
C PHE A 28 0.12 -7.64 -1.73
N ALA A 29 0.11 -8.57 -2.66
CA ALA A 29 -0.56 -9.86 -2.48
C ALA A 29 0.10 -10.65 -1.34
N GLY A 30 -0.71 -11.24 -0.45
CA GLY A 30 -0.22 -12.01 0.69
C GLY A 30 0.31 -11.19 1.87
N LYS A 31 0.57 -9.90 1.71
CA LYS A 31 1.08 -9.05 2.79
C LYS A 31 0.10 -8.93 3.95
N ARG A 32 0.62 -8.93 5.18
CA ARG A 32 -0.18 -8.85 6.40
C ARG A 32 -0.35 -7.40 6.84
N LEU A 33 -1.56 -7.07 7.28
CA LEU A 33 -1.85 -5.80 7.93
C LEU A 33 -1.42 -5.90 9.39
N LEU A 34 -0.17 -5.54 9.66
CA LEU A 34 0.34 -5.51 11.03
C LEU A 34 -0.27 -4.29 11.74
N PRO A 35 -0.88 -4.46 12.93
CA PRO A 35 -1.51 -3.36 13.65
C PRO A 35 -0.49 -2.25 13.90
N SER A 36 -0.81 -1.06 13.38
CA SER A 36 0.07 0.11 13.49
C SER A 36 -0.17 0.82 14.82
N GLY A 37 0.88 1.00 15.60
CA GLY A 37 0.87 1.87 16.79
C GLY A 37 0.78 3.35 16.39
N LYS A 38 0.58 4.25 17.37
CA LYS A 38 0.59 5.71 17.11
C LYS A 38 1.84 6.11 16.32
N GLY A 39 1.62 6.75 15.17
CA GLY A 39 2.68 7.25 14.29
C GLY A 39 3.32 6.23 13.34
N LYS A 40 2.87 4.97 13.32
CA LYS A 40 3.32 3.98 12.34
C LYS A 40 2.37 3.87 11.14
N GLN A 41 2.92 3.40 10.02
CA GLN A 41 2.18 3.12 8.79
C GLN A 41 1.99 1.61 8.61
N TYR A 42 0.94 1.22 7.88
CA TYR A 42 0.72 -0.19 7.54
C TYR A 42 1.75 -0.74 6.56
N PHE A 43 2.23 0.08 5.63
CA PHE A 43 3.26 -0.27 4.67
C PHE A 43 4.31 0.83 4.57
N TYR A 44 5.52 0.42 4.20
CA TYR A 44 6.65 1.30 3.94
C TYR A 44 7.24 1.00 2.56
N LEU A 45 7.35 2.02 1.72
CA LEU A 45 8.02 1.91 0.42
C LEU A 45 9.51 2.24 0.60
N VAL A 46 10.34 1.22 0.50
CA VAL A 46 11.80 1.28 0.73
C VAL A 46 12.57 1.29 -0.60
N PRO A 47 13.87 1.65 -0.62
CA PRO A 47 14.65 1.60 -1.85
C PRO A 47 14.51 0.25 -2.58
N PRO A 48 14.44 0.24 -3.92
CA PRO A 48 14.23 -1.00 -4.68
C PRO A 48 15.26 -2.08 -4.33
N GLY A 49 14.80 -3.32 -4.13
CA GLY A 49 15.63 -4.46 -3.76
C GLY A 49 16.06 -4.48 -2.29
N THR A 50 15.47 -3.64 -1.43
CA THR A 50 15.83 -3.56 0.00
C THR A 50 14.69 -3.92 0.94
N SER A 51 13.51 -4.29 0.42
CA SER A 51 12.40 -4.80 1.23
C SER A 51 12.80 -6.09 1.98
N GLN A 52 12.84 -6.02 3.31
CA GLN A 52 13.19 -7.14 4.20
C GLN A 52 12.06 -7.56 5.14
N ALA A 53 11.03 -6.72 5.30
CA ALA A 53 9.93 -6.97 6.24
C ALA A 53 8.58 -7.22 5.56
N GLU A 54 7.66 -7.86 6.29
CA GLU A 54 6.30 -8.14 5.80
C GLU A 54 5.48 -6.88 5.48
N ASN A 55 5.83 -5.74 6.07
CA ASN A 55 5.20 -4.45 5.81
C ASN A 55 6.05 -3.54 4.90
N GLN A 56 7.12 -4.05 4.30
CA GLN A 56 7.93 -3.31 3.34
C GLN A 56 7.60 -3.74 1.90
N LEU A 57 7.72 -2.77 1.01
CA LEU A 57 7.52 -2.87 -0.43
C LEU A 57 8.63 -2.08 -1.12
N ASP A 58 9.09 -2.54 -2.27
CA ASP A 58 10.04 -1.81 -3.08
C ASP A 58 9.37 -0.59 -3.75
N ALA A 59 9.99 0.57 -3.55
CA ALA A 59 9.63 1.83 -4.18
C ALA A 59 9.99 1.83 -5.67
N ILE A 60 9.43 2.79 -6.41
CA ILE A 60 9.77 3.01 -7.82
C ILE A 60 10.99 3.93 -7.90
N THR A 61 12.09 3.43 -8.51
CA THR A 61 13.29 4.22 -8.79
C THR A 61 12.95 5.50 -9.54
N GLY A 62 13.43 6.65 -9.06
CA GLY A 62 13.19 7.95 -9.70
C GLY A 62 11.79 8.53 -9.47
N ALA A 63 10.92 7.86 -8.70
CA ALA A 63 9.56 8.29 -8.41
C ALA A 63 9.25 8.25 -6.90
N THR A 64 10.14 8.86 -6.11
CA THR A 64 10.01 8.94 -4.65
C THR A 64 8.72 9.66 -4.22
N GLY A 65 8.34 10.73 -4.93
CA GLY A 65 7.11 11.46 -4.66
C GLY A 65 5.87 10.57 -4.77
N THR A 66 5.76 9.84 -5.88
CA THR A 66 4.69 8.87 -6.12
C THR A 66 4.69 7.76 -5.08
N SER A 67 5.86 7.22 -4.76
CA SER A 67 6.00 6.12 -3.79
C SER A 67 5.51 6.55 -2.40
N ARG A 68 5.90 7.74 -1.93
CA ARG A 68 5.36 8.31 -0.67
C ARG A 68 3.87 8.62 -0.76
N GLY A 69 3.38 9.06 -1.92
CA GLY A 69 1.96 9.28 -2.16
C GLY A 69 1.14 8.01 -2.00
N VAL A 70 1.60 6.89 -2.58
CA VAL A 70 0.97 5.57 -2.42
C VAL A 70 1.01 5.10 -0.97
N GLU A 71 2.16 5.25 -0.30
CA GLU A 71 2.31 4.88 1.11
C GLU A 71 1.27 5.58 1.99
N ARG A 72 1.14 6.91 1.81
CA ARG A 72 0.18 7.74 2.52
C ARG A 72 -1.27 7.37 2.17
N LEU A 73 -1.58 7.23 0.89
CA LEU A 73 -2.92 6.87 0.41
C LEU A 73 -3.41 5.59 1.08
N ILE A 74 -2.58 4.55 1.07
CA ILE A 74 -2.93 3.24 1.64
C ILE A 74 -3.09 3.35 3.15
N ASP A 75 -2.17 4.04 3.82
CA ASP A 75 -2.21 4.19 5.27
C ASP A 75 -3.48 4.93 5.74
N GLU A 76 -3.81 6.06 5.13
CA GLU A 76 -5.02 6.83 5.45
C GLU A 76 -6.29 5.99 5.23
N ASN A 77 -6.43 5.34 4.08
CA ASN A 77 -7.61 4.51 3.79
C ASN A 77 -7.73 3.33 4.74
N LEU A 78 -6.63 2.63 5.07
CA LEU A 78 -6.69 1.50 6.00
C LEU A 78 -7.07 1.95 7.41
N LYS A 79 -6.58 3.10 7.88
CA LYS A 79 -6.96 3.66 9.18
C LYS A 79 -8.46 3.95 9.26
N ASP A 80 -9.06 4.42 8.17
CA ASP A 80 -10.49 4.72 8.12
C ASP A 80 -11.36 3.46 7.98
N TYR A 81 -10.98 2.55 7.08
CA TYR A 81 -11.82 1.39 6.74
C TYR A 81 -11.67 0.21 7.69
N LEU A 82 -10.50 -0.04 8.29
CA LEU A 82 -10.31 -1.21 9.15
C LEU A 82 -11.23 -1.24 10.38
N PRO A 83 -11.48 -0.11 11.10
CA PRO A 83 -12.46 -0.07 12.17
C PRO A 83 -13.88 -0.40 11.67
N TRP A 84 -14.26 0.11 10.49
CA TRP A 84 -15.55 -0.19 9.88
C TRP A 84 -15.67 -1.67 9.52
N ILE A 85 -14.65 -2.26 8.87
CA ILE A 85 -14.60 -3.68 8.51
C ILE A 85 -14.72 -4.55 9.77
N ALA A 86 -13.98 -4.23 10.83
CA ALA A 86 -14.05 -4.96 12.10
C ALA A 86 -15.47 -4.93 12.70
N LYS A 87 -16.15 -3.78 12.62
CA LYS A 87 -17.54 -3.65 13.07
C LYS A 87 -18.51 -4.49 12.22
N GLN A 88 -18.32 -4.56 10.90
CA GLN A 88 -19.18 -5.39 10.04
C GLN A 88 -18.95 -6.88 10.29
N LYS A 89 -17.70 -7.30 10.53
CA LYS A 89 -17.38 -8.67 10.95
C LYS A 89 -18.05 -9.06 12.26
N ALA A 90 -18.00 -8.19 13.26
CA ALA A 90 -18.67 -8.41 14.54
C ALA A 90 -20.21 -8.54 14.42
N LYS A 91 -20.80 -8.00 13.35
CA LYS A 91 -22.23 -8.10 13.03
C LYS A 91 -22.57 -9.33 12.15
N GLY A 92 -21.57 -10.09 11.69
CA GLY A 92 -21.78 -11.22 10.77
C GLY A 92 -22.22 -10.81 9.36
N VAL A 93 -21.99 -9.56 8.95
CA VAL A 93 -22.32 -9.08 7.60
C VAL A 93 -21.24 -9.51 6.59
N ILE A 94 -20.00 -9.61 7.05
CA ILE A 94 -18.81 -10.10 6.33
C ILE A 94 -17.91 -10.91 7.26
#